data_AF-A0AA39J2Z9-F1
#
_entry.id   AF-A0AA39J2Z9-F1
#
_cell.length_a   1.000
_cell.length_b   1.000
_cell.length_c   1.000
_cell.angle_alpha   90.00
_cell.angle_beta   90.00
_cell.angle_gamma   90.00
#
_symmetry.space_group_name_H-M   'P 1'
#
loop_
_entity.id
_entity.type
_entity.pdbx_description
1 polymer ?
#
loop_
_entity_poly.entity_id
_entity_poly.type
_entity_poly.pdbx_seq_one_letter_code
_entity_poly.pdbx_strand_id
1 'polypeptide(L)'
;MSPPPEPPHLVVNPHLIPCPDFASTDNSFLRDAVKSANNLSTDEAVAQLTQNWTATNARDRDIWNAQVQADQDKADLAKKDAELATENTRLQLEKDKEIERKEKDKKRPKLGNFDPLLNVEKEADPILHPYAQKQLADFKYCPLWYFTKMSVN
;
A
#
# COMPACT_ATOMS: atom_id res chain seq x y z
N MET A 1 -21.92 -16.75 -25.17
CA MET A 1 -21.49 -15.48 -25.78
C MET A 1 -19.97 -15.50 -25.82
N SER A 2 -19.38 -15.44 -27.00
CA SER A 2 -17.92 -15.33 -27.12
C SER A 2 -17.48 -13.97 -26.57
N PRO A 3 -16.33 -13.88 -25.87
CA PRO A 3 -15.80 -12.59 -25.47
C PRO A 3 -15.58 -11.70 -26.71
N PRO A 4 -15.72 -10.37 -26.58
CA PRO A 4 -15.42 -9.44 -27.67
C PRO A 4 -14.01 -9.72 -28.21
N PRO A 5 -13.78 -9.60 -29.53
CA PRO A 5 -12.45 -9.71 -30.07
C PRO A 5 -11.56 -8.68 -29.38
N GLU A 6 -10.48 -9.16 -28.75
CA GLU A 6 -9.49 -8.29 -28.13
C GLU A 6 -8.91 -7.37 -29.20
N PRO A 7 -8.80 -6.05 -28.92
CA PRO A 7 -8.18 -5.14 -29.88
C PRO A 7 -6.76 -5.61 -30.21
N PRO A 8 -6.29 -5.37 -31.45
CA PRO A 8 -4.96 -5.79 -31.86
C PRO A 8 -3.91 -5.20 -30.92
N HIS A 9 -3.14 -6.07 -30.28
CA HIS A 9 -2.11 -5.68 -29.33
C HIS A 9 -0.78 -5.51 -30.07
N LEU A 10 -0.24 -4.30 -30.03
CA LEU A 10 1.02 -3.98 -30.69
C LEU A 10 2.19 -4.41 -29.78
N VAL A 11 3.17 -5.09 -30.36
CA VAL A 11 4.38 -5.55 -29.63
C VAL A 11 5.45 -4.45 -29.59
N VAL A 12 5.49 -3.60 -30.61
CA VAL A 12 6.49 -2.54 -30.77
C VAL A 12 5.81 -1.19 -30.60
N ASN A 13 6.43 -0.30 -29.83
CA ASN A 13 5.95 1.07 -29.62
C ASN A 13 6.12 1.91 -30.91
N PRO A 14 5.03 2.32 -31.58
CA PRO A 14 5.11 3.08 -32.83
C PRO A 14 5.69 4.49 -32.65
N HIS A 15 5.70 5.03 -31.42
CA HIS A 15 6.35 6.31 -31.12
C HIS A 15 7.88 6.25 -31.24
N LEU A 16 8.49 5.05 -31.25
CA LEU A 16 9.93 4.86 -31.35
C LEU A 16 10.39 4.60 -32.80
N ILE A 17 9.47 4.45 -33.74
CA ILE A 17 9.80 4.13 -35.13
C ILE A 17 9.92 5.44 -35.91
N PRO A 18 11.13 5.82 -36.37
CA PRO A 18 11.29 6.99 -37.23
C PRO A 18 10.74 6.71 -38.63
N CYS A 19 10.31 7.77 -39.32
CA CYS A 19 9.93 7.66 -40.73
C CYS A 19 11.14 7.18 -41.55
N PRO A 20 10.99 6.14 -42.40
CA PRO A 20 12.03 5.77 -43.35
C PRO A 20 12.38 6.94 -44.26
N ASP A 21 13.66 7.07 -44.60
CA ASP A 21 14.09 8.03 -45.61
C ASP A 21 13.72 7.53 -47.00
N PHE A 22 12.53 7.92 -47.47
CA PHE A 22 12.04 7.55 -48.79
C PHE A 22 12.78 8.26 -49.93
N ALA A 23 13.69 9.21 -49.67
CA ALA A 23 14.56 9.82 -50.69
C ALA A 23 15.88 9.03 -50.89
N SER A 24 16.29 8.21 -49.91
CA SER A 24 17.47 7.34 -50.02
C SER A 24 17.39 6.35 -51.18
N THR A 25 18.53 6.02 -51.80
CA THR A 25 18.63 5.05 -52.90
C THR A 25 18.05 3.67 -52.54
N ASP A 26 18.09 3.29 -51.27
CA ASP A 26 17.56 2.00 -50.77
C ASP A 26 16.05 1.86 -51.03
N ASN A 27 15.33 2.99 -51.03
CA ASN A 27 13.89 3.03 -51.28
C ASN A 27 13.52 3.38 -52.74
N SER A 28 14.50 3.33 -53.66
CA SER A 28 14.29 3.63 -55.09
C SER A 28 13.18 2.77 -55.70
N PHE A 29 13.15 1.47 -55.39
CA PHE A 29 12.11 0.55 -55.86
C PHE A 29 10.69 1.00 -55.46
N LEU A 30 10.51 1.41 -54.20
CA LEU A 30 9.21 1.90 -53.71
C LEU A 30 8.81 3.20 -54.39
N ARG A 31 9.76 4.12 -54.58
CA ARG A 31 9.51 5.36 -55.33
C ARG A 31 9.11 5.08 -56.76
N ASP A 32 9.84 4.24 -57.48
CA ASP A 32 9.59 3.96 -58.90
C ASP A 32 8.24 3.24 -59.09
N ALA A 33 7.87 2.35 -58.16
CA ALA A 33 6.53 1.75 -58.14
C ALA A 33 5.42 2.81 -58.00
N VAL A 34 5.56 3.76 -57.06
CA VAL A 34 4.56 4.82 -56.86
C VAL A 34 4.53 5.81 -58.03
N LYS A 35 5.70 6.17 -58.58
CA LYS A 35 5.81 7.04 -59.76
C LYS A 35 5.12 6.42 -60.97
N SER A 36 5.37 5.14 -61.25
CA SER A 36 4.77 4.46 -62.39
C SER A 36 3.26 4.24 -62.23
N ALA A 37 2.80 3.95 -61.02
CA ALA A 37 1.37 3.76 -60.74
C ALA A 37 0.56 5.05 -60.85
N ASN A 38 1.11 6.18 -60.39
CA ASN A 38 0.38 7.44 -60.25
C ASN A 38 0.82 8.54 -61.23
N ASN A 39 1.77 8.25 -62.15
CA ASN A 39 2.42 9.22 -63.05
C ASN A 39 2.97 10.46 -62.33
N LEU A 40 3.62 10.26 -61.19
CA LEU A 40 4.12 11.33 -60.33
C LEU A 40 5.60 11.64 -60.58
N SER A 41 6.01 12.85 -60.23
CA SER A 41 7.42 13.20 -60.09
C SER A 41 8.07 12.47 -58.90
N THR A 42 9.40 12.47 -58.84
CA THR A 42 10.14 11.83 -57.74
C THR A 42 9.78 12.44 -56.39
N ASP A 43 9.66 13.77 -56.31
CA ASP A 43 9.37 14.47 -55.06
C ASP A 43 7.94 14.21 -54.59
N GLU A 44 6.97 14.16 -55.50
CA GLU A 44 5.58 13.82 -55.19
C GLU A 44 5.45 12.37 -54.71
N ALA A 45 6.20 11.44 -55.31
CA ALA A 45 6.20 10.04 -54.85
C ALA A 45 6.79 9.89 -53.45
N VAL A 46 7.87 10.62 -53.12
CA VAL A 46 8.44 10.66 -51.76
C VAL A 46 7.43 11.25 -50.78
N ALA A 47 6.77 12.35 -51.14
CA ALA A 47 5.75 12.97 -50.30
C ALA A 47 4.57 12.03 -50.04
N GLN A 48 4.09 11.31 -51.06
CA GLN A 48 2.99 10.36 -50.93
C GLN A 48 3.36 9.17 -50.04
N LEU A 49 4.57 8.60 -50.19
CA LEU A 49 5.07 7.52 -49.33
C LEU A 49 5.16 7.98 -47.87
N THR A 50 5.71 9.17 -47.65
CA THR A 50 5.84 9.78 -46.32
C THR A 50 4.47 10.02 -45.69
N GLN A 51 3.51 10.53 -46.46
CA GLN A 51 2.14 10.77 -46.00
C GLN A 51 1.45 9.46 -45.61
N ASN A 52 1.55 8.43 -46.46
CA ASN A 52 0.94 7.13 -46.18
C ASN A 52 1.55 6.48 -44.94
N TRP A 53 2.88 6.50 -44.82
CA TRP A 53 3.57 6.02 -43.63
C TRP A 53 3.12 6.79 -42.38
N THR A 54 3.05 8.12 -42.45
CA THR A 54 2.62 8.97 -41.32
C THR A 54 1.19 8.65 -40.89
N ALA A 55 0.26 8.50 -41.84
CA ALA A 55 -1.13 8.16 -41.54
C ALA A 55 -1.26 6.76 -40.91
N THR A 56 -0.44 5.80 -41.33
CA THR A 56 -0.42 4.46 -40.77
C THR A 56 0.20 4.45 -39.38
N ASN A 57 1.35 5.09 -39.20
CA ASN A 57 2.00 5.21 -37.90
C ASN A 57 1.11 5.98 -36.90
N ALA A 58 0.35 6.99 -37.33
CA ALA A 58 -0.61 7.68 -36.48
C ALA A 58 -1.69 6.74 -35.93
N ARG A 59 -2.30 5.91 -36.79
CA ARG A 59 -3.26 4.88 -36.36
C ARG A 59 -2.63 3.89 -35.37
N ASP A 60 -1.41 3.44 -35.63
CA ASP A 60 -0.72 2.51 -34.75
C ASP A 60 -0.42 3.15 -33.38
N ARG A 61 -0.04 4.44 -33.37
CA ARG A 61 0.15 5.21 -32.13
C ARG A 61 -1.14 5.33 -31.32
N ASP A 62 -2.29 5.53 -31.97
CA ASP A 62 -3.59 5.58 -31.30
C ASP A 62 -3.95 4.23 -30.66
N ILE A 63 -3.72 3.13 -31.40
CA ILE A 63 -3.92 1.77 -30.88
C ILE A 63 -3.00 1.52 -29.67
N TRP A 64 -1.72 1.88 -29.80
CA TRP A 64 -0.74 1.75 -28.71
C TRP A 64 -1.15 2.55 -27.48
N ASN A 65 -1.57 3.81 -27.65
CA ASN A 65 -1.99 4.65 -26.54
C ASN A 65 -3.22 4.08 -25.83
N ALA A 66 -4.20 3.56 -26.59
CA ALA A 66 -5.37 2.91 -26.04
C ALA A 66 -5.00 1.64 -25.24
N GLN A 67 -4.05 0.85 -25.74
CA GLN A 67 -3.52 -0.31 -25.03
C GLN A 67 -2.85 0.07 -23.71
N VAL A 68 -1.93 1.04 -23.75
CA VAL A 68 -1.24 1.53 -22.54
C VAL A 68 -2.23 2.07 -21.51
N GLN A 69 -3.24 2.81 -21.94
CA GLN A 69 -4.27 3.32 -21.04
C GLN A 69 -5.09 2.17 -20.42
N ALA A 70 -5.52 1.20 -21.22
CA ALA A 70 -6.28 0.06 -20.72
C ALA A 70 -5.46 -0.78 -19.70
N ASP A 71 -4.16 -0.94 -19.93
CA ASP A 71 -3.27 -1.64 -19.00
C ASP A 71 -3.08 -0.87 -17.69
N GLN A 72 -2.96 0.46 -17.77
CA GLN A 72 -2.92 1.33 -16.58
C GLN A 72 -4.22 1.25 -15.78
N ASP A 73 -5.37 1.33 -16.46
CA ASP A 73 -6.69 1.26 -15.81
C ASP A 73 -6.89 -0.09 -15.10
N LYS A 74 -6.46 -1.20 -15.73
CA LYS A 74 -6.47 -2.53 -15.11
C LYS A 74 -5.56 -2.60 -13.88
N ALA A 75 -4.34 -2.05 -13.97
CA ALA A 75 -3.42 -2.03 -12.84
C ALA A 75 -3.95 -1.19 -11.67
N ASP A 76 -4.54 -0.03 -11.97
CA ASP A 76 -5.14 0.85 -10.99
C ASP A 76 -6.37 0.25 -10.31
N LEU A 77 -7.20 -0.49 -11.06
CA LEU A 77 -8.33 -1.22 -10.50
C LEU A 77 -7.85 -2.33 -9.56
N ALA A 78 -6.88 -3.14 -10.01
CA ALA A 78 -6.30 -4.21 -9.19
C ALA A 78 -5.67 -3.65 -7.89
N LYS A 79 -5.02 -2.48 -7.97
CA LYS A 79 -4.47 -1.81 -6.80
C LYS A 79 -5.56 -1.35 -5.82
N LYS A 80 -6.64 -0.72 -6.32
CA LYS A 80 -7.77 -0.30 -5.49
C LYS A 80 -8.45 -1.50 -4.81
N ASP A 81 -8.64 -2.60 -5.53
CA ASP A 81 -9.22 -3.81 -4.98
C ASP A 81 -8.34 -4.44 -3.90
N ALA A 82 -7.02 -4.44 -4.10
CA ALA A 82 -6.07 -4.88 -3.08
C ALA A 82 -6.11 -3.99 -1.82
N GLU A 83 -6.13 -2.67 -1.99
CA GLU A 83 -6.26 -1.71 -0.88
C GLU A 83 -7.56 -1.94 -0.10
N LEU A 84 -8.69 -2.07 -0.80
CA LEU A 84 -9.99 -2.35 -0.17
C LEU A 84 -10.00 -3.68 0.58
N ALA A 85 -9.39 -4.73 0.02
CA ALA A 85 -9.27 -6.03 0.68
C ALA A 85 -8.42 -5.94 1.95
N THR A 86 -7.33 -5.18 1.93
CA THR A 86 -6.49 -4.96 3.13
C THR A 86 -7.23 -4.20 4.21
N GLU A 87 -7.97 -3.14 3.87
CA GLU A 87 -8.73 -2.37 4.87
C GLU A 87 -9.89 -3.19 5.45
N ASN A 88 -10.61 -3.95 4.62
CA ASN A 88 -11.64 -4.85 5.11
C ASN A 88 -11.08 -5.92 6.06
N THR A 89 -9.91 -6.48 5.74
CA THR A 89 -9.23 -7.44 6.63
C THR A 89 -8.85 -6.79 7.96
N ARG A 90 -8.35 -5.54 7.92
CA ARG A 90 -8.01 -4.78 9.13
C ARG A 90 -9.23 -4.52 9.99
N LEU A 91 -10.32 -4.05 9.39
CA LEU A 91 -11.57 -3.76 10.09
C LEU A 91 -12.18 -5.03 10.70
N GLN A 92 -12.14 -6.15 9.98
CA GLN A 92 -12.63 -7.42 10.50
C GLN A 92 -11.80 -7.87 11.71
N LEU A 93 -10.48 -7.77 11.63
CA LEU A 93 -9.58 -8.11 12.74
C LEU A 93 -9.78 -7.20 13.96
N GLU A 94 -10.08 -5.92 13.76
CA GLU A 94 -10.44 -5.01 14.85
C GLU A 94 -11.78 -5.40 15.50
N LYS A 95 -12.80 -5.72 14.69
CA LYS A 95 -14.10 -6.19 15.20
C LYS A 95 -13.97 -7.48 15.98
N ASP A 96 -13.16 -8.42 15.50
CA ASP A 96 -12.91 -9.70 16.17
C ASP A 96 -12.19 -9.48 17.52
N LYS A 97 -11.20 -8.58 17.56
CA LYS A 97 -10.53 -8.16 18.82
C LYS A 97 -11.49 -7.52 19.80
N GLU A 98 -12.40 -6.67 19.33
CA GLU A 98 -13.39 -6.01 20.19
C GLU A 98 -14.42 -7.02 20.74
N ILE A 99 -14.84 -7.99 19.95
CA ILE A 99 -15.68 -9.10 20.42
C ILE A 99 -14.93 -9.92 21.48
N GLU A 100 -13.66 -10.26 21.23
CA GLU A 100 -12.84 -11.00 22.19
C GLU A 100 -12.68 -10.24 23.52
N ARG A 101 -12.46 -8.92 23.47
CA ARG A 101 -12.40 -8.06 24.66
C ARG A 101 -13.71 -8.08 25.45
N LYS A 102 -14.85 -7.91 24.77
CA LYS A 102 -16.17 -7.97 25.40
C LYS A 102 -16.44 -9.31 26.06
N GLU A 103 -16.08 -10.42 25.41
CA GLU A 103 -16.20 -11.76 26.00
C GLU A 103 -15.28 -11.96 27.21
N LYS A 104 -14.05 -11.44 27.17
CA LYS A 104 -13.14 -11.45 28.33
C LYS A 104 -13.69 -10.61 29.49
N ASP A 105 -14.24 -9.43 29.21
CA ASP A 105 -14.82 -8.56 30.23
C ASP A 105 -16.09 -9.16 30.87
N LYS A 106 -16.94 -9.85 30.10
CA LYS A 106 -18.08 -10.62 30.66
C LYS A 106 -17.64 -11.72 31.62
N LYS A 107 -16.48 -12.33 31.38
CA LYS A 107 -15.91 -13.40 32.22
C LYS A 107 -15.13 -12.88 33.43
N ARG A 108 -14.88 -11.56 33.53
CA ARG A 108 -14.24 -10.99 34.72
C ARG A 108 -15.19 -11.10 35.91
N PRO A 109 -14.71 -11.59 37.08
CA PRO A 109 -15.50 -11.59 38.29
C PRO A 109 -16.01 -10.17 38.57
N LYS A 110 -17.30 -10.03 38.92
CA LYS A 110 -17.82 -8.75 39.42
C LYS A 110 -17.00 -8.36 40.64
N LEU A 111 -16.28 -7.24 40.56
CA LEU A 111 -15.74 -6.62 41.77
C LEU A 111 -16.92 -6.36 42.72
N GLY A 112 -16.72 -6.66 44.00
CA GLY A 112 -17.68 -6.29 45.03
C GLY A 112 -17.98 -4.80 44.96
N ASN A 113 -19.21 -4.41 45.29
CA ASN A 113 -19.57 -3.00 45.38
C ASN A 113 -18.61 -2.29 46.33
N PHE A 114 -18.11 -1.13 45.90
CA PHE A 114 -17.36 -0.24 46.78
C PHE A 114 -18.28 0.13 47.94
N ASP A 115 -17.92 -0.32 49.14
CA ASP A 115 -18.62 0.04 50.36
C ASP A 115 -17.91 1.25 50.98
N PRO A 116 -18.52 2.46 50.93
CA PRO A 116 -17.92 3.67 51.49
C PRO A 116 -17.77 3.62 53.02
N LEU A 117 -18.43 2.68 53.69
CA LEU A 117 -18.34 2.44 55.13
C LEU A 117 -17.31 1.35 55.48
N LEU A 118 -16.80 0.64 54.48
CA LEU A 118 -15.70 -0.30 54.65
C LEU A 118 -14.40 0.48 54.82
N ASN A 119 -14.20 0.99 56.04
CA ASN A 119 -12.89 1.40 56.48
C ASN A 119 -12.02 0.14 56.54
N VAL A 120 -11.18 -0.03 55.53
CA VAL A 120 -9.93 -0.77 55.73
C VAL A 120 -9.24 -0.03 56.87
N GLU A 121 -9.10 -0.67 58.02
CA GLU A 121 -8.32 -0.13 59.13
C GLU A 121 -6.98 0.33 58.55
N LYS A 122 -6.82 1.66 58.50
CA LYS A 122 -5.66 2.30 57.91
C LYS A 122 -4.41 1.70 58.52
N GLU A 123 -3.45 1.41 57.65
CA GLU A 123 -2.08 1.03 57.95
C GLU A 123 -1.95 0.04 59.12
N ALA A 124 -1.60 -1.22 58.82
CA ALA A 124 -0.85 -1.97 59.80
C ALA A 124 0.34 -1.09 60.19
N ASP A 125 0.33 -0.56 61.43
CA ASP A 125 1.42 0.24 61.95
C ASP A 125 2.70 -0.54 61.62
N PRO A 126 3.66 0.06 60.91
CA PRO A 126 4.92 -0.61 60.69
C PRO A 126 5.44 -0.95 62.08
N ILE A 127 5.53 -2.24 62.41
CA ILE A 127 6.06 -2.73 63.68
C ILE A 127 7.56 -2.48 63.63
N LEU A 128 7.93 -1.20 63.73
CA LEU A 128 9.32 -0.78 63.87
C LEU A 128 9.72 -1.12 65.28
N HIS A 129 10.87 -1.77 65.41
CA HIS A 129 11.47 -1.99 66.71
C HIS A 129 11.66 -0.64 67.43
N PRO A 130 11.35 -0.50 68.73
CA PRO A 130 11.44 0.78 69.46
C PRO A 130 12.81 1.47 69.35
N TYR A 131 13.87 0.67 69.20
CA TYR A 131 15.22 1.17 68.90
C TYR A 131 15.27 1.97 67.60
N ALA A 132 14.71 1.45 66.51
CA ALA A 132 14.69 2.13 65.22
C ALA A 132 13.84 3.39 65.25
N GLN A 133 12.72 3.37 65.98
CA GLN A 133 11.90 4.56 66.21
C GLN A 133 12.70 5.68 66.89
N LYS A 134 13.47 5.34 67.93
CA LYS A 134 14.32 6.31 68.65
C LYS A 134 15.46 6.86 67.79
N GLN A 135 16.13 6.00 67.01
CA GLN A 135 17.21 6.45 66.12
C GLN A 135 16.68 7.36 65.01
N LEU A 136 15.50 7.06 64.45
CA LEU A 136 14.84 7.94 63.47
C LEU A 136 14.44 9.28 64.08
N ALA A 137 13.89 9.30 65.30
CA ALA A 137 13.55 10.56 66.00
C ALA A 137 14.78 11.44 66.25
N ASP A 138 15.94 10.82 66.53
CA ASP A 138 17.22 11.50 66.74
C ASP A 138 17.99 11.81 65.43
N PHE A 139 17.43 11.49 64.25
CA PHE A 139 18.10 11.58 62.94
C PHE A 139 19.46 10.86 62.88
N LYS A 140 19.59 9.75 63.59
CA LYS A 140 20.81 8.92 63.67
C LYS A 140 20.73 7.73 62.73
N TYR A 141 21.90 7.19 62.41
CA TYR A 141 22.02 5.98 61.63
C TYR A 141 21.33 4.79 62.33
N CYS A 142 20.38 4.16 61.63
CA CYS A 142 19.70 2.95 62.08
C CYS A 142 19.96 1.80 61.10
N PRO A 143 20.49 0.65 61.55
CA PRO A 143 20.70 -0.51 60.69
C PRO A 143 19.39 -1.03 60.07
N LEU A 144 19.47 -1.46 58.80
CA LEU A 144 18.32 -1.85 57.99
C LEU A 144 17.57 -3.10 58.52
N TRP A 145 18.23 -3.97 59.27
CA TRP A 145 17.65 -5.20 59.82
C TRP A 145 16.56 -4.95 60.89
N TYR A 146 16.45 -3.72 61.43
CA TYR A 146 15.32 -3.34 62.30
C TYR A 146 14.03 -3.04 61.54
N PHE A 147 14.08 -2.97 60.20
CA PHE A 147 12.94 -2.70 59.32
C PHE A 147 12.44 -3.96 58.61
N THR A 148 13.11 -5.09 58.79
CA THR A 148 12.74 -6.37 58.18
C THR A 148 11.91 -7.21 59.16
N LYS A 149 10.73 -7.68 58.74
CA LYS A 149 9.96 -8.67 59.53
C LYS A 149 10.81 -9.93 59.69
N MET A 150 11.25 -10.25 60.92
CA MET A 150 11.75 -11.58 61.21
C MET A 150 10.54 -12.52 61.16
N SER A 151 10.50 -13.39 60.16
CA SER A 151 9.53 -14.48 60.07
C SER A 151 9.64 -15.33 61.34
N VAL A 152 8.63 -15.22 62.21
CA VAL A 152 8.42 -16.16 63.30
C VAL A 152 7.92 -17.45 62.65
N ASN A 153 8.71 -18.51 62.74
CA ASN A 153 8.27 -19.87 62.39
C ASN A 153 7.24 -20.38 63.41
#